data_AF-A0A379WI82-F1
#
_entry.id   AF-A0A379WI82-F1
#
_cell.length_a   1.000
_cell.length_b   1.000
_cell.length_c   1.000
_cell.angle_alpha   90.00
_cell.angle_beta   90.00
_cell.angle_gamma   90.00
#
_symmetry.space_group_name_H-M   'P 1'
#
loop_
_entity.id
_entity.type
_entity.pdbx_description
1 polymer ?
#
loop_
_entity_poly.entity_id
_entity_poly.type
_entity_poly.pdbx_seq_one_letter_code
_entity_poly.pdbx_strand_id
1 'polypeptide(L)' 'MTFRHCVAVDLGASSGRVMLARYDSKHRTLTLREFTVL' A
#
# COMPACT_ATOMS: atom_id res chain seq x y z
N MET A 1 15.07 -13.77 3.96
CA MET A 1 14.47 -12.88 2.94
C MET A 1 13.63 -11.84 3.66
N THR A 2 13.81 -10.56 3.34
CA THR A 2 13.12 -9.45 4.00
C THR A 2 11.75 -9.22 3.37
N PHE A 3 10.73 -8.94 4.17
CA PHE A 3 9.44 -8.45 3.67
C PHE A 3 9.62 -7.01 3.18
N ARG A 4 9.11 -6.70 1.99
CA ARG A 4 9.10 -5.34 1.43
C ARG A 4 7.67 -4.82 1.42
N HIS A 5 7.46 -3.74 2.18
CA HIS A 5 6.21 -2.99 2.19
C HIS A 5 6.46 -1.67 1.47
N CYS A 6 5.62 -1.34 0.49
CA CYS A 6 5.61 -0.02 -0.13
C CYS A 6 4.32 0.68 0.26
N VAL A 7 4.41 1.93 0.68
CA VAL A 7 3.25 2.75 1.05
C VAL A 7 3.26 3.97 0.15
N ALA A 8 2.16 4.18 -0.56
CA ALA A 8 1.89 5.43 -1.26
C ALA A 8 0.76 6.16 -0.53
N VAL A 9 0.96 7.46 -0.29
CA VAL A 9 -0.02 8.33 0.37
C VAL A 9 -0.29 9.50 -0.57
N ASP A 10 -1.56 9.68 -0.90
CA ASP A 10 -2.07 10.84 -1.63
C ASP A 10 -2.95 11.65 -0.67
N LEU A 11 -2.61 12.91 -0.43
CA LEU A 11 -3.31 13.79 0.49
C LEU A 11 -3.98 14.91 -0.29
N GLY A 12 -5.31 14.84 -0.41
CA GLY A 12 -6.14 15.92 -0.95
C GLY A 12 -6.49 16.96 0.12
N ALA A 13 -7.19 18.03 -0.30
CA ALA A 13 -7.50 19.17 0.58
C ALA A 13 -8.47 18.83 1.74
N SER A 14 -9.27 17.77 1.60
CA SER A 14 -10.27 17.35 2.60
C SER A 14 -10.35 15.85 2.80
N SER A 15 -9.60 15.06 2.05
CA SER A 15 -9.57 13.60 2.15
C SER A 15 -8.28 13.07 1.54
N GLY A 16 -7.85 11.90 1.99
CA GLY A 16 -6.62 11.25 1.51
C GLY A 16 -6.88 9.81 1.07
N ARG A 17 -5.91 9.25 0.35
CA ARG A 17 -5.88 7.84 -0.01
C ARG A 17 -4.55 7.25 0.42
N VAL A 18 -4.61 6.06 0.98
CA VAL A 18 -3.43 5.26 1.32
C VAL A 18 -3.49 3.98 0.53
N MET A 19 -2.44 3.70 -0.23
CA MET A 19 -2.28 2.46 -0.97
C MET A 19 -1.10 1.68 -0.39
N LEU A 20 -1.39 0.53 0.20
CA LEU A 20 -0.42 -0.37 0.80
C LEU A 20 -0.12 -1.51 -0.17
N ALA A 21 1.15 -1.64 -0.58
CA ALA A 21 1.63 -2.76 -1.36
C ALA A 21 2.50 -3.69 -0.50
N ARG A 22 2.20 -4.98 -0.51
CA ARG A 22 3.02 -6.02 0.14
C ARG A 22 3.50 -7.00 -0.91
N TYR A 23 4.82 -7.13 -1.01
CA TYR A 23 5.44 -8.15 -1.86
C TYR A 23 5.83 -9.37 -1.02
N ASP A 24 5.30 -10.54 -1.40
CA ASP A 24 5.72 -11.84 -0.89
C ASP A 24 6.67 -12.51 -1.90
N SER A 25 7.94 -12.59 -1.54
CA SER A 25 8.97 -13.18 -2.40
C SER A 25 8.87 -14.70 -2.52
N LYS A 26 8.22 -15.40 -1.58
CA LYS A 26 8.06 -16.86 -1.60
C LYS A 26 7.04 -17.28 -2.64
N HIS A 27 5.92 -16.57 -2.70
CA HIS A 27 4.84 -16.84 -3.66
C HIS A 27 4.90 -15.93 -4.90
N ARG A 28 5.85 -14.99 -4.95
CA ARG A 28 5.95 -13.94 -5.98
C ARG A 28 4.65 -13.18 -6.18
N THR A 29 3.94 -12.93 -5.08
CA THR A 29 2.67 -12.20 -5.10
C THR A 29 2.85 -10.78 -4.63
N LEU A 30 2.16 -9.86 -5.30
CA LEU A 30 2.02 -8.46 -4.88
C LEU A 30 0.56 -8.24 -4.52
N THR A 31 0.30 -7.92 -3.25
CA THR A 31 -1.05 -7.54 -2.81
C THR A 31 -1.12 -6.03 -2.62
N LEU A 32 -2.23 -5.45 -3.04
CA LEU A 32 -2.53 -4.03 -2.93
C LEU A 32 -3.79 -3.83 -2.11
N ARG A 33 -3.75 -2.87 -1.19
CA ARG A 33 -4.90 -2.49 -0.38
C ARG A 33 -5.01 -0.98 -0.32
N GLU A 34 -6.14 -0.47 -0.79
CA GLU A 34 -6.49 0.95 -0.73
C GLU A 34 -7.34 1.23 0.51
N PHE A 35 -7.09 2.37 1.13
CA PHE A 35 -7.90 2.93 2.20
C PHE A 35 -8.20 4.39 1.87
N THR A 36 -9.47 4.77 2.00
CA THR A 36 -9.88 6.19 1.97
C THR A 36 -9.78 6.76 3.38
N VAL A 37 -9.15 7.91 3.51
CA VAL A 37 -9.08 8.71 4.73
C VAL A 37 -10.04 9.89 4.55
N LEU A 38 -11.06 9.98 5.40
CA LEU A 38 -12.08 11.04 5.40
C LEU A 38 -11.74 12.12 6.43
#